data_AF-A0A7J8UAS9-F1
#
_entry.id   AF-A0A7J8UAS9-F1
#
_cell.length_a   1.000
_cell.length_b   1.000
_cell.length_c   1.000
_cell.angle_alpha   90.00
_cell.angle_beta   90.00
_cell.angle_gamma   90.00
#
_symmetry.space_group_name_H-M   'P 1'
#
loop_
_entity.id
_entity.type
_entity.pdbx_description
1 polymer ?
#
loop_
_entity_poly.entity_id
_entity_poly.type
_entity_poly.pdbx_seq_one_letter_code
_entity_poly.pdbx_strand_id
1 'polypeptide(L)'
;MGSAQGSIGPIGLGKYLTRFPIKKVIFGGETMCFWNLRAPWLEPLRGPNGLDLSRLKKNIQPWQEWRSAKYTIHAPLGSLNSVGGVAIEINAVIYVSPRSWLATSHVVLGFFLFVGYLWHAGRARAAATRFEKGIDRDFEHVLSMTPLNIDS
;
A
#
# COMPACT_ATOMS: atom_id res chain seq x y z
N MET A 1 -11.02 -23.80 26.38
CA MET A 1 -10.41 -23.08 25.23
C MET A 1 -9.21 -23.87 24.74
N GLY A 2 -9.25 -24.36 23.49
CA GLY A 2 -8.16 -25.12 22.89
C GLY A 2 -6.85 -24.32 22.83
N SER A 3 -5.71 -24.98 23.02
CA SER A 3 -4.41 -24.33 23.03
C SER A 3 -4.06 -23.81 21.64
N ALA A 4 -3.95 -22.48 21.48
CA ALA A 4 -3.47 -21.86 20.24
C ALA A 4 -2.07 -22.38 19.82
N GLN A 5 -1.32 -22.95 20.75
CA GLN A 5 0.00 -23.56 20.55
C GLN A 5 -0.02 -24.96 19.94
N GLY A 6 -1.17 -25.68 19.99
CA GLY A 6 -1.30 -27.05 19.47
C GLY A 6 -2.17 -27.17 18.21
N SER A 7 -2.67 -26.05 17.68
CA SER A 7 -3.49 -26.05 16.47
C SER A 7 -2.60 -25.92 15.23
N ILE A 8 -2.47 -27.03 14.50
CA ILE A 8 -1.77 -27.09 13.21
C ILE A 8 -2.80 -26.81 12.10
N GLY A 9 -2.47 -25.90 11.20
CA GLY A 9 -3.26 -25.59 10.00
C GLY A 9 -3.03 -26.62 8.88
N PRO A 10 -3.82 -26.57 7.80
CA PRO A 10 -3.77 -27.56 6.71
C PRO A 10 -2.42 -27.60 5.98
N ILE A 11 -1.62 -26.54 6.08
CA ILE A 11 -0.29 -26.41 5.47
C ILE A 11 0.87 -26.80 6.41
N GLY A 12 0.58 -27.40 7.57
CA GLY A 12 1.60 -27.83 8.53
C GLY A 12 2.18 -26.72 9.41
N LEU A 13 1.78 -25.45 9.20
CA LEU A 13 2.13 -24.32 10.08
C LEU A 13 1.12 -24.17 11.22
N GLY A 14 1.49 -23.45 12.28
CA GLY A 14 0.57 -23.09 13.36
C GLY A 14 -0.60 -22.24 12.85
N LYS A 15 -1.83 -22.64 13.19
CA LYS A 15 -3.07 -22.00 12.69
C LYS A 15 -3.20 -20.54 13.14
N TYR A 16 -2.90 -20.27 14.41
CA TYR A 16 -3.10 -18.96 15.03
C TYR A 16 -1.79 -18.19 15.22
N LEU A 17 -0.73 -18.90 15.61
CA LEU A 17 0.57 -18.33 15.89
C LEU A 17 1.63 -19.09 15.11
N THR A 18 2.60 -18.34 14.61
CA THR A 18 3.78 -18.89 13.94
C THR A 18 5.02 -18.08 14.33
N ARG A 19 6.19 -18.55 13.92
CA ARG A 19 7.46 -17.90 14.20
C ARG A 19 7.98 -17.19 12.96
N PHE A 20 8.27 -15.90 13.08
CA PHE A 20 8.94 -15.14 12.02
C PHE A 20 10.41 -15.59 11.90
N PRO A 21 11.08 -15.42 10.73
CA PRO A 21 12.50 -15.76 10.56
C PRO A 21 13.44 -15.20 11.65
N ILE A 22 13.12 -14.04 12.23
CA ILE A 22 13.87 -13.42 13.36
C ILE A 22 13.43 -13.90 14.75
N LYS A 23 12.84 -15.09 14.87
CA LYS A 23 12.38 -15.73 16.12
C LYS A 23 11.25 -15.02 16.89
N LYS A 24 10.61 -13.99 16.33
CA LYS A 24 9.43 -13.33 16.93
C LYS A 24 8.16 -14.17 16.78
N VAL A 25 7.31 -14.14 17.80
CA VAL A 25 5.96 -14.72 17.77
C VAL A 25 5.01 -13.75 17.08
N ILE A 26 4.38 -14.20 16.00
CA ILE A 26 3.46 -13.42 15.16
C ILE A 26 2.18 -14.21 14.88
N PHE A 27 1.14 -13.53 14.38
CA PHE A 27 -0.07 -14.19 13.89
C PHE A 27 0.22 -15.03 12.64
N GLY A 28 -0.50 -16.16 12.52
CA GLY A 28 -0.40 -17.10 11.39
C GLY A 28 -1.33 -16.75 10.22
N GLY A 29 -1.28 -17.59 9.18
CA GLY A 29 -2.12 -17.47 7.99
C GLY A 29 -1.74 -16.29 7.08
N GLU A 30 -2.71 -15.79 6.31
CA GLU A 30 -2.50 -14.68 5.34
C GLU A 30 -2.02 -13.40 6.03
N THR A 31 -2.38 -13.20 7.30
CA THR A 31 -2.00 -11.99 8.06
C THR A 31 -0.52 -11.96 8.48
N MET A 32 0.26 -13.02 8.20
CA MET A 32 1.69 -13.07 8.47
C MET A 32 2.46 -11.93 7.79
N CYS A 33 2.02 -11.45 6.61
CA CYS A 33 2.67 -10.33 5.92
C CYS A 33 2.52 -8.99 6.65
N PHE A 34 1.52 -8.86 7.52
CA PHE A 34 1.24 -7.66 8.31
C PHE A 34 1.85 -7.69 9.72
N TRP A 35 2.84 -8.55 9.97
CA TRP A 35 3.46 -8.76 11.28
C TRP A 35 3.99 -7.48 11.96
N ASN A 36 4.35 -6.47 11.18
CA ASN A 36 4.87 -5.18 11.66
C ASN A 36 3.77 -4.15 12.03
N LEU A 37 2.48 -4.51 11.94
CA LEU A 37 1.40 -3.65 12.41
C LEU A 37 1.65 -3.28 13.88
N ARG A 38 1.60 -1.99 14.21
CA ARG A 38 1.63 -1.51 15.59
C ARG A 38 0.38 -0.72 15.86
N ALA A 39 -0.31 -1.06 16.94
CA ALA A 39 -1.55 -0.40 17.29
C ALA A 39 -1.63 -0.26 18.81
N PRO A 40 -2.13 0.87 19.35
CA PRO A 40 -2.22 1.09 20.80
C PRO A 40 -3.00 0.00 21.54
N TRP A 41 -3.95 -0.63 20.86
CA TRP A 41 -4.76 -1.73 21.41
C TRP A 41 -4.09 -3.10 21.32
N LEU A 42 -2.96 -3.24 20.62
CA LEU A 42 -2.20 -4.50 20.48
C LEU A 42 -0.85 -4.47 21.19
N GLU A 43 -0.17 -3.31 21.22
CA GLU A 43 1.16 -3.16 21.85
C GLU A 43 1.23 -3.65 23.31
N PRO A 44 0.22 -3.46 24.19
CA PRO A 44 0.27 -3.98 25.56
C PRO A 44 0.42 -5.51 25.64
N LEU A 45 0.00 -6.24 24.61
CA LEU A 45 0.08 -7.70 24.52
C LEU A 45 1.40 -8.18 23.91
N ARG A 46 2.27 -7.27 23.47
CA ARG A 46 3.62 -7.58 22.99
C ARG A 46 4.64 -7.55 24.12
N GLY A 47 5.61 -8.45 24.02
CA GLY A 47 6.83 -8.50 24.82
C GLY A 47 8.08 -8.41 23.94
N PRO A 48 9.28 -8.69 24.51
CA PRO A 48 10.56 -8.55 23.81
C PRO A 48 10.65 -9.38 22.52
N ASN A 49 10.01 -10.56 22.50
CA ASN A 49 10.06 -11.52 21.40
C ASN A 49 8.75 -11.58 20.57
N GLY A 50 7.97 -10.50 20.52
CA GLY A 50 6.69 -10.45 19.79
C GLY A 50 5.49 -10.65 20.72
N LEU A 51 4.47 -11.40 20.31
CA LEU A 51 3.28 -11.62 21.13
C LEU A 51 3.60 -12.47 22.38
N ASP A 52 3.21 -11.98 23.57
CA ASP A 52 3.44 -12.67 24.85
C ASP A 52 2.26 -13.59 25.17
N LEU A 53 2.54 -14.90 25.22
CA LEU A 53 1.55 -15.94 25.48
C LEU A 53 0.89 -15.84 26.85
N SER A 54 1.60 -15.33 27.86
CA SER A 54 1.05 -15.17 29.21
C SER A 54 -0.01 -14.05 29.24
N ARG A 55 0.27 -12.94 28.55
CA ARG A 55 -0.62 -11.79 28.41
C ARG A 55 -1.83 -12.11 27.56
N LEU A 56 -1.65 -12.85 26.46
CA LEU A 56 -2.78 -13.31 25.64
C LEU A 56 -3.76 -14.20 26.42
N LYS A 57 -3.28 -14.94 27.43
CA LYS A 57 -4.15 -15.79 28.25
C LYS A 57 -4.89 -15.03 29.35
N LYS A 58 -4.36 -13.92 29.86
CA LYS A 58 -4.83 -13.32 31.12
C LYS A 58 -5.13 -11.82 31.06
N ASN A 59 -4.60 -11.10 30.09
CA ASN A 59 -4.53 -9.63 30.14
C ASN A 59 -5.24 -8.94 28.96
N ILE A 60 -6.18 -9.64 28.30
CA ILE A 60 -7.01 -9.03 27.26
C ILE A 60 -8.08 -8.16 27.93
N GLN A 61 -8.22 -6.92 27.47
CA GLN A 61 -9.22 -5.98 27.98
C GLN A 61 -10.46 -5.91 27.07
N PRO A 62 -11.68 -5.76 27.61
CA PRO A 62 -12.91 -5.72 26.82
C PRO A 62 -12.93 -4.63 25.74
N TRP A 63 -12.35 -3.46 26.01
CA TRP A 63 -12.29 -2.38 25.03
C TRP A 63 -11.33 -2.67 23.87
N GLN A 64 -10.27 -3.47 24.10
CA GLN A 64 -9.36 -3.93 23.03
C GLN A 64 -10.10 -4.88 22.10
N GLU A 65 -10.89 -5.80 22.66
CA GLU A 65 -11.75 -6.71 21.90
C GLU A 65 -12.76 -5.91 21.06
N TRP A 66 -13.49 -4.98 21.68
CA TRP A 66 -14.44 -4.12 20.97
C TRP A 66 -13.76 -3.30 19.86
N ARG A 67 -12.56 -2.77 20.12
CA ARG A 67 -11.81 -2.01 19.12
C ARG A 67 -11.40 -2.90 17.94
N SER A 68 -10.93 -4.12 18.21
CA SER A 68 -10.56 -5.09 17.18
C SER A 68 -11.77 -5.48 16.33
N ALA A 69 -12.91 -5.78 16.97
CA ALA A 69 -14.16 -6.10 16.29
C ALA A 69 -14.63 -4.94 15.42
N LYS A 70 -14.61 -3.71 15.94
CA LYS A 70 -15.00 -2.50 15.21
C LYS A 70 -14.16 -2.29 13.94
N TYR A 71 -12.87 -2.56 14.00
CA TYR A 71 -12.00 -2.46 12.82
C TYR A 71 -12.24 -3.57 11.80
N THR A 72 -12.60 -4.77 12.26
CA THR A 72 -12.94 -5.88 11.36
C THR A 72 -14.26 -5.63 10.63
N ILE A 73 -15.31 -5.20 11.32
CA ILE A 73 -16.63 -4.96 10.71
C ILE A 73 -16.66 -3.74 9.78
N HIS A 74 -15.72 -2.80 9.95
CA HIS A 74 -15.53 -1.65 9.06
C HIS A 74 -14.22 -1.80 8.27
N ALA A 75 -14.03 -2.97 7.68
CA ALA A 75 -12.91 -3.21 6.76
C ALA A 75 -12.97 -2.21 5.60
N PRO A 76 -11.83 -1.61 5.17
CA PRO A 76 -11.80 -0.53 4.20
C PRO A 76 -11.90 -1.05 2.75
N LEU A 77 -12.93 -1.84 2.45
CA LEU A 77 -13.23 -2.39 1.13
C LEU A 77 -14.55 -1.83 0.61
N GLY A 78 -14.61 -1.51 -0.68
CA GLY A 78 -15.85 -1.12 -1.33
C GLY A 78 -15.70 -0.80 -2.82
N SER A 79 -16.81 -0.41 -3.43
CA SER A 79 -16.98 -0.22 -4.87
C SER A 79 -17.23 1.24 -5.27
N LEU A 80 -17.27 1.51 -6.58
CA LEU A 80 -17.51 2.85 -7.15
C LEU A 80 -18.86 3.46 -6.75
N ASN A 81 -19.92 2.65 -6.62
CA ASN A 81 -21.23 3.09 -6.15
C ASN A 81 -21.34 3.17 -4.62
N SER A 82 -20.19 3.23 -3.92
CA SER A 82 -20.07 3.35 -2.46
C SER A 82 -20.62 2.17 -1.67
N VAL A 83 -20.69 0.98 -2.27
CA VAL A 83 -21.09 -0.25 -1.57
C VAL A 83 -19.86 -0.82 -0.88
N GLY A 84 -19.97 -1.01 0.44
CA GLY A 84 -18.96 -1.68 1.24
C GLY A 84 -19.12 -3.19 1.15
N GLY A 85 -17.99 -3.89 1.17
CA GLY A 85 -17.98 -5.35 1.03
C GLY A 85 -16.93 -5.85 0.06
N VAL A 86 -16.94 -7.17 -0.15
CA VAL A 86 -16.09 -7.83 -1.14
C VAL A 86 -16.73 -7.73 -2.54
N ALA A 87 -15.94 -7.85 -3.60
CA ALA A 87 -16.37 -7.65 -4.99
C ALA A 87 -17.57 -8.51 -5.46
N ILE A 88 -17.89 -9.60 -4.76
CA ILE A 88 -19.00 -10.51 -5.07
C ILE A 88 -20.23 -10.31 -4.17
N GLU A 89 -20.18 -9.36 -3.23
CA GLU A 89 -21.27 -9.11 -2.31
C GLU A 89 -22.35 -8.23 -2.94
N ILE A 90 -23.60 -8.49 -2.56
CA ILE A 90 -24.76 -7.70 -2.98
C ILE A 90 -24.74 -6.31 -2.32
N ASN A 91 -25.47 -5.35 -2.90
CA ASN A 91 -25.58 -4.00 -2.35
C ASN A 91 -26.33 -3.98 -1.01
N ALA A 92 -25.58 -4.02 0.09
CA ALA A 92 -26.13 -4.09 1.45
C ALA A 92 -25.75 -2.88 2.32
N VAL A 93 -24.48 -2.46 2.29
CA VAL A 93 -23.96 -1.41 3.18
C VAL A 93 -23.31 -0.30 2.38
N ILE A 94 -23.64 0.95 2.68
CA ILE A 94 -23.00 2.12 2.06
C ILE A 94 -21.80 2.52 2.93
N TYR A 95 -20.60 2.09 2.54
CA TYR A 95 -19.36 2.41 3.26
C TYR A 95 -18.14 2.26 2.37
N VAL A 96 -17.32 3.31 2.30
CA VAL A 96 -15.97 3.26 1.72
C VAL A 96 -15.07 4.11 2.61
N SER A 97 -13.86 3.62 2.91
CA SER A 97 -12.92 4.37 3.75
C SER A 97 -12.48 5.68 3.07
N PRO A 98 -12.48 6.82 3.78
CA PRO A 98 -11.91 8.07 3.27
C PRO A 98 -10.45 7.94 2.82
N ARG A 99 -9.70 7.00 3.41
CA ARG A 99 -8.30 6.75 3.02
C ARG A 99 -8.18 6.31 1.57
N SER A 100 -9.12 5.49 1.07
CA SER A 100 -9.12 5.02 -0.31
C SER A 100 -9.33 6.19 -1.28
N TRP A 101 -10.28 7.09 -0.97
CA TRP A 101 -10.54 8.30 -1.75
C TRP A 101 -9.35 9.26 -1.75
N LEU A 102 -8.76 9.51 -0.58
CA LEU A 102 -7.62 10.41 -0.45
C LEU A 102 -6.39 9.86 -1.16
N ALA A 103 -6.02 8.60 -0.93
CA ALA A 103 -4.84 8.02 -1.58
C ALA A 103 -4.98 8.00 -3.11
N THR A 104 -6.13 7.53 -3.62
CA THR A 104 -6.36 7.43 -5.07
C THR A 104 -6.33 8.82 -5.73
N SER A 105 -7.02 9.80 -5.15
CA SER A 105 -7.03 11.17 -5.70
C SER A 105 -5.63 11.79 -5.72
N HIS A 106 -4.86 11.65 -4.64
CA HIS A 106 -3.52 12.26 -4.56
C HIS A 106 -2.50 11.56 -5.46
N VAL A 107 -2.60 10.25 -5.66
CA VAL A 107 -1.76 9.54 -6.63
C VAL A 107 -2.02 10.05 -8.05
N VAL A 108 -3.29 10.19 -8.44
CA VAL A 108 -3.67 10.72 -9.76
C VAL A 108 -3.21 12.17 -9.94
N LEU A 109 -3.47 13.02 -8.96
CA LEU A 109 -3.04 14.42 -8.98
C LEU A 109 -1.51 14.56 -9.05
N GLY A 110 -0.79 13.81 -8.21
CA GLY A 110 0.67 13.81 -8.19
C GLY A 110 1.28 13.40 -9.54
N PHE A 111 0.72 12.39 -10.19
CA PHE A 111 1.13 11.97 -11.53
C PHE A 111 0.96 13.09 -12.56
N PHE A 112 -0.22 13.70 -12.64
CA PHE A 112 -0.46 14.76 -13.64
C PHE A 112 0.32 16.04 -13.36
N LEU A 113 0.55 16.37 -12.09
CA LEU A 113 1.44 17.48 -11.73
C LEU A 113 2.89 17.21 -12.16
N PHE A 114 3.36 15.97 -12.03
CA PHE A 114 4.68 15.58 -12.52
C PHE A 114 4.78 15.66 -14.06
N VAL A 115 3.78 15.17 -14.78
CA VAL A 115 3.72 15.31 -16.26
C VAL A 115 3.71 16.79 -16.66
N GLY A 116 2.91 17.62 -15.99
CA GLY A 116 2.87 19.06 -16.21
C GLY A 116 4.22 19.72 -15.93
N TYR A 117 4.90 19.32 -14.85
CA TYR A 117 6.24 19.80 -14.51
C TYR A 117 7.24 19.49 -15.63
N LEU A 118 7.30 18.25 -16.10
CA LEU A 118 8.22 17.86 -17.20
C LEU A 118 7.95 18.65 -18.47
N TRP A 119 6.68 18.79 -18.84
CA TRP A 119 6.28 19.57 -20.01
C TRP A 119 6.72 21.04 -19.90
N HIS A 120 6.39 21.69 -18.79
CA HIS A 120 6.73 23.10 -18.59
C HIS A 120 8.24 23.32 -18.47
N ALA A 121 8.98 22.43 -17.82
CA ALA A 121 10.43 22.49 -17.73
C ALA A 121 11.10 22.32 -19.09
N GLY A 122 10.63 21.36 -19.91
CA GLY A 122 11.11 21.16 -21.27
C GLY A 122 10.86 22.39 -22.15
N ARG A 123 9.64 22.94 -22.11
CA ARG A 123 9.29 24.15 -22.86
C ARG A 123 10.10 25.37 -22.40
N ALA A 124 10.27 25.55 -21.09
CA ALA A 124 11.06 26.67 -20.54
C ALA A 124 12.52 26.60 -21.01
N ARG A 125 13.10 25.40 -21.08
CA ARG A 125 14.44 25.20 -21.64
C ARG A 125 14.50 25.53 -23.12
N ALA A 126 13.56 25.02 -23.93
CA ALA A 126 13.49 25.32 -25.35
C ALA A 126 13.34 26.82 -25.64
N ALA A 127 12.60 27.54 -24.79
CA ALA A 127 12.43 28.98 -24.88
C ALA A 127 13.71 29.75 -24.52
N ALA A 128 14.48 29.27 -23.52
CA ALA A 128 15.77 29.85 -23.19
C ALA A 128 16.79 29.73 -24.34
N THR A 129 16.71 28.65 -25.11
CA THR A 129 17.54 28.40 -26.30
C THR A 129 16.93 28.92 -27.61
N ARG A 130 15.74 29.53 -27.56
CA ARG A 130 15.03 30.21 -28.68
C ARG A 130 14.65 29.33 -29.87
N PHE A 131 14.52 28.01 -29.70
CA PHE A 131 14.02 27.11 -30.75
C PHE A 131 12.62 26.55 -30.44
N GLU A 132 11.93 27.08 -29.44
CA GLU A 132 10.61 26.61 -29.01
C GLU A 132 9.51 26.76 -30.08
N LYS A 133 9.73 27.62 -31.08
CA LYS A 133 8.81 27.88 -32.19
C LYS A 133 9.13 27.07 -33.46
N GLY A 134 10.19 26.26 -33.44
CA GLY A 134 10.65 25.47 -34.58
C GLY A 134 12.07 25.79 -34.99
N ILE A 135 12.46 25.27 -36.15
CA ILE A 135 13.80 25.38 -36.72
C ILE A 135 13.84 26.58 -37.67
N ASP A 136 14.95 27.32 -37.66
CA ASP A 136 15.20 28.38 -38.64
C ASP A 136 15.47 27.76 -40.03
N ARG A 137 14.77 28.24 -41.06
CA ARG A 137 14.91 27.71 -42.43
C ARG A 137 16.26 28.05 -43.03
N ASP A 138 16.89 29.13 -42.57
CA ASP A 138 18.18 29.59 -43.08
C ASP A 138 19.35 28.93 -42.34
N PHE A 139 19.12 28.35 -41.16
CA PHE A 139 20.15 27.78 -40.29
C PHE A 139 19.75 26.40 -39.75
N GLU A 140 19.72 25.40 -40.64
CA GLU A 140 19.44 24.01 -40.28
C GLU A 140 20.71 23.27 -39.86
N HIS A 141 20.86 23.05 -38.54
CA HIS A 141 22.09 22.51 -37.97
C HIS A 141 22.44 21.09 -38.45
N VAL A 142 21.44 20.27 -38.82
CA VAL A 142 21.67 18.89 -39.30
C VAL A 142 22.43 18.87 -40.63
N LEU A 143 22.19 19.83 -41.54
CA LEU A 143 22.89 19.93 -42.82
C LEU A 143 24.38 20.25 -42.68
N SER A 144 24.78 20.81 -41.54
CA SER A 144 26.20 21.11 -41.23
C SER A 144 26.94 19.95 -40.55
N MET A 145 26.23 18.92 -40.10
CA MET A 145 26.85 17.77 -39.42
C MET A 145 27.41 16.77 -40.44
N THR A 146 28.54 16.15 -40.11
CA THR A 146 29.08 15.04 -40.90
C THR A 146 28.16 13.82 -40.82
N PRO A 147 27.86 13.13 -41.94
CA PRO A 147 27.01 11.95 -41.93
C PRO A 147 27.65 10.82 -41.10
N LEU A 148 26.84 10.15 -40.28
CA LEU A 148 27.24 8.92 -39.62
C LEU A 148 27.03 7.77 -40.61
N ASN A 149 28.10 7.03 -40.93
CA ASN A 149 28.00 5.86 -41.80
C ASN A 149 27.34 4.72 -41.00
N ILE A 150 26.13 4.30 -41.39
CA ILE A 150 25.38 3.21 -40.72
C ILE A 150 25.36 1.93 -41.58
N ASP A 151 26.08 1.94 -42.71
CA ASP A 151 26.23 0.75 -43.54
C ASP A 151 27.39 -0.11 -43.00
N SER A 152 27.05 -1.10 -42.17
CA SER A 152 27.90 -2.24 -41.77
C SER A 152 27.20 -3.55 -42.10
#